data_AF-A0A1V6US56-F1
#
_entry.id   AF-A0A1V6US56-F1
#
_cell.length_a   1.000
_cell.length_b   1.000
_cell.length_c   1.000
_cell.angle_alpha   90.00
_cell.angle_beta   90.00
_cell.angle_gamma   90.00
#
_symmetry.space_group_name_H-M   'P 1'
#
loop_
_entity.id
_entity.type
_entity.pdbx_description
1 polymer ?
#
loop_
_entity_poly.entity_id
_entity_poly.type
_entity_poly.pdbx_seq_one_letter_code
_entity_poly.pdbx_strand_id
1 'polypeptide(L)'
;MAPCKPRTFTAGQDPLTKLDGAISVRDLPRPPDRLFEFQGIMRPSRGIYAKLIANGQKPPTHFHPSQWAFFRVLHRNLTIEFNGRAIHWTPSDGELAVPPYTHHVIYRTPGSR
;
A
#
# COMPACT_ATOMS: atom_id res chain seq x y z
N MET A 1 -18.06 8.72 -18.74
CA MET A 1 -17.86 7.58 -17.84
C MET A 1 -18.72 7.83 -16.61
N ALA A 2 -19.61 6.91 -16.22
CA ALA A 2 -20.36 7.09 -14.98
C ALA A 2 -19.39 7.06 -13.77
N PRO A 3 -19.61 7.87 -12.73
CA PRO A 3 -18.77 7.83 -11.53
C PRO A 3 -18.83 6.43 -10.89
N CYS A 4 -17.70 5.98 -10.36
CA CYS A 4 -17.63 4.79 -9.52
C CYS A 4 -18.63 4.92 -8.37
N LYS A 5 -19.57 3.96 -8.23
CA LYS A 5 -20.41 3.88 -7.02
C LYS A 5 -19.54 3.40 -5.86
N PRO A 6 -19.42 4.17 -4.76
CA PRO A 6 -18.66 3.73 -3.58
C PRO A 6 -19.23 2.42 -3.04
N ARG A 7 -18.36 1.47 -2.73
CA ARG A 7 -18.72 0.27 -1.98
C ARG A 7 -18.27 0.46 -0.54
N THR A 8 -19.21 0.40 0.40
CA THR A 8 -18.93 0.45 1.84
C THR A 8 -18.71 -0.97 2.34
N PHE A 9 -17.64 -1.17 3.12
CA PHE A 9 -17.37 -2.42 3.82
C PHE A 9 -17.28 -2.08 5.31
N THR A 10 -18.11 -2.72 6.13
CA THR A 10 -18.11 -2.51 7.60
C THR A 10 -17.04 -3.39 8.25
N ALA A 11 -16.53 -2.93 9.40
CA ALA A 11 -15.41 -3.49 10.17
C ALA A 11 -15.59 -4.93 10.72
N GLY A 12 -16.56 -5.71 10.22
CA GLY A 12 -16.78 -7.09 10.66
C GLY A 12 -15.81 -8.10 10.04
N GLN A 13 -15.00 -7.71 9.05
CA GLN A 13 -14.02 -8.57 8.41
C GLN A 13 -12.60 -8.12 8.75
N ASP A 14 -11.92 -8.89 9.59
CA ASP A 14 -10.51 -8.73 9.90
C ASP A 14 -9.76 -10.07 9.70
N PRO A 15 -8.94 -10.23 8.64
CA PRO A 15 -8.52 -9.21 7.68
C PRO A 15 -9.55 -8.90 6.59
N LEU A 16 -9.65 -7.63 6.21
CA LEU A 16 -10.35 -7.16 5.03
C LEU A 16 -9.53 -7.49 3.78
N THR A 17 -10.06 -8.36 2.92
CA THR A 17 -9.40 -8.72 1.64
C THR A 17 -10.18 -8.16 0.45
N LYS A 18 -9.50 -7.40 -0.42
CA LYS A 18 -10.08 -6.72 -1.60
C LYS A 18 -9.19 -6.86 -2.83
N LEU A 19 -9.66 -6.28 -3.94
CA LEU A 19 -8.97 -6.26 -5.23
C LEU A 19 -8.67 -7.68 -5.74
N ASP A 20 -9.69 -8.54 -5.74
CA ASP A 20 -9.61 -9.94 -6.15
C ASP A 20 -8.49 -10.71 -5.41
N GLY A 21 -8.33 -10.43 -4.12
CA GLY A 21 -7.33 -11.07 -3.26
C GLY A 21 -5.91 -10.51 -3.38
N ALA A 22 -5.72 -9.40 -4.11
CA ALA A 22 -4.41 -8.75 -4.26
C ALA A 22 -3.96 -8.05 -2.97
N ILE A 23 -4.87 -7.54 -2.16
CA ILE A 23 -4.55 -6.83 -0.92
C ILE A 23 -5.42 -7.34 0.22
N SER A 24 -4.78 -7.67 1.33
CA SER A 24 -5.43 -7.90 2.63
C SER A 24 -4.92 -6.87 3.62
N VAL A 25 -5.82 -6.30 4.42
CA VAL A 25 -5.48 -5.35 5.49
C VAL A 25 -6.12 -5.85 6.78
N ARG A 26 -5.36 -5.84 7.87
CA ARG A 26 -5.88 -6.02 9.24
C ARG A 26 -5.57 -4.81 10.08
N ASP A 27 -6.47 -4.46 10.98
CA ASP A 27 -6.24 -3.37 11.91
C ASP A 27 -5.24 -3.80 12.99
N LEU A 28 -4.46 -2.84 13.49
CA LEU A 28 -3.57 -3.02 14.63
C LEU A 28 -3.97 -2.02 15.73
N PRO A 29 -3.61 -2.29 17.01
CA PRO A 29 -3.76 -1.32 18.06
C PRO A 29 -3.08 0.00 17.68
N ARG A 30 -3.85 1.09 17.70
CA ARG A 30 -3.39 2.42 17.34
C ARG A 30 -2.24 2.88 18.27
N PRO A 31 -1.09 3.32 17.74
CA PRO A 31 -0.05 3.97 18.54
C PRO A 31 -0.53 5.29 19.16
N PRO A 32 -0.02 5.69 20.34
CA PRO A 32 -0.51 6.87 21.06
C PRO A 32 -0.56 8.15 20.20
N ASP A 33 0.41 8.32 19.32
CA ASP A 33 0.69 9.50 18.49
C ASP A 33 0.12 9.41 17.06
N ARG A 34 -0.64 8.36 16.73
CA ARG A 34 -1.15 8.12 15.36
C ARG A 34 -2.67 7.98 15.33
N LEU A 35 -3.27 8.23 14.18
CA LEU A 35 -4.72 8.13 13.98
C LEU A 35 -5.21 6.67 13.86
N PHE A 36 -4.42 5.82 13.20
CA PHE A 36 -4.69 4.40 13.02
C PHE A 36 -3.39 3.67 12.64
N GLU A 37 -3.39 2.36 12.80
CA GLU A 37 -2.34 1.47 12.29
C GLU A 37 -2.99 0.23 11.70
N PHE A 38 -2.44 -0.25 10.57
CA PHE A 38 -2.87 -1.50 9.97
C PHE A 38 -1.68 -2.25 9.38
N GLN A 39 -1.81 -3.57 9.30
CA GLN A 39 -0.89 -4.41 8.56
C GLN A 39 -1.49 -4.75 7.19
N GLY A 40 -0.80 -4.32 6.13
CA GLY A 40 -1.13 -4.66 4.75
C GLY A 40 -0.29 -5.84 4.22
N ILE A 41 -0.93 -6.77 3.53
CA ILE A 41 -0.27 -7.81 2.74
C ILE A 41 -0.62 -7.62 1.28
N MET A 42 0.41 -7.40 0.46
CA MET A 42 0.31 -7.32 -0.99
C MET A 42 0.63 -8.69 -1.61
N ARG A 43 -0.24 -9.17 -2.51
CA ARG A 43 -0.12 -10.46 -3.20
C ARG A 43 0.02 -10.25 -4.70
N PRO A 44 1.26 -10.12 -5.20
CA PRO A 44 1.50 -9.75 -6.59
C PRO A 44 0.97 -10.74 -7.63
N SER A 45 0.80 -12.01 -7.23
CA SER A 45 0.28 -13.08 -8.08
C SER A 45 -1.25 -13.12 -8.14
N ARG A 46 -1.96 -12.19 -7.50
CA ARG A 46 -3.42 -12.18 -7.41
C ARG A 46 -4.04 -10.90 -7.93
N GLY A 47 -5.26 -11.03 -8.41
CA GLY A 47 -6.16 -9.92 -8.73
C GLY A 47 -5.55 -8.83 -9.61
N ILE A 48 -5.78 -7.58 -9.23
CA ILE A 48 -5.34 -6.42 -10.01
C ILE A 48 -3.81 -6.34 -10.13
N TYR A 49 -3.05 -6.80 -9.13
CA TYR A 49 -1.59 -6.75 -9.20
C TYR A 49 -1.01 -7.70 -10.25
N ALA A 50 -1.57 -8.90 -10.38
CA ALA A 50 -1.14 -9.82 -11.44
C ALA A 50 -1.31 -9.18 -12.82
N LYS A 51 -2.43 -8.48 -13.05
CA LYS A 51 -2.71 -7.76 -14.30
C LYS A 51 -1.76 -6.60 -14.53
N LEU A 52 -1.50 -5.77 -13.51
CA LEU A 52 -0.57 -4.64 -13.61
C LEU A 52 0.84 -5.15 -13.95
N ILE A 53 1.33 -6.18 -13.25
CA ILE A 53 2.67 -6.75 -13.49
C ILE A 53 2.78 -7.33 -14.90
N ALA A 54 1.77 -8.08 -15.36
CA ALA A 54 1.77 -8.65 -16.71
C ALA A 54 1.87 -7.56 -17.81
N ASN A 55 1.35 -6.37 -17.53
CA ASN A 55 1.38 -5.22 -18.44
C ASN A 55 2.58 -4.28 -18.21
N GLY A 56 3.51 -4.63 -17.32
CA GLY A 56 4.64 -3.75 -16.96
C GLY A 56 4.21 -2.47 -16.24
N GLN A 57 3.03 -2.47 -15.62
CA GLN A 57 2.45 -1.33 -14.92
C GLN A 57 2.62 -1.44 -13.40
N LYS A 58 2.57 -0.28 -12.75
CA LYS A 58 2.51 -0.14 -11.29
C LYS A 58 1.16 0.43 -10.86
N PRO A 59 0.80 0.38 -9.57
CA PRO A 59 -0.37 1.09 -9.06
C PRO A 59 -0.26 2.60 -9.30
N PRO A 60 -1.39 3.33 -9.31
CA PRO A 60 -1.36 4.77 -9.51
C PRO A 60 -0.64 5.48 -8.36
N THR A 61 0.16 6.48 -8.72
CA THR A 61 0.71 7.45 -7.76
C THR A 61 -0.42 8.29 -7.17
N HIS A 62 -0.37 8.54 -5.87
CA HIS A 62 -1.34 9.36 -5.13
C HIS A 62 -0.64 10.20 -4.06
N PHE A 63 -1.39 11.05 -3.39
CA PHE A 63 -0.93 11.83 -2.23
C PHE A 63 -2.09 12.05 -1.26
N HIS A 64 -1.76 12.45 -0.03
CA HIS A 64 -2.75 12.87 0.96
C HIS A 64 -2.52 14.34 1.33
N PRO A 65 -3.55 15.22 1.28
CA PRO A 65 -3.36 16.65 1.50
C PRO A 65 -3.18 17.03 2.98
N SER A 66 -3.71 16.23 3.90
CA SER A 66 -3.76 16.58 5.33
C SER A 66 -3.31 15.43 6.24
N GLN A 67 -2.65 14.42 5.67
CA GLN A 67 -2.30 13.20 6.39
C GLN A 67 -0.83 12.86 6.18
N TRP A 68 -0.12 12.62 7.28
CA TRP A 68 1.16 11.94 7.28
C TRP A 68 0.94 10.43 7.12
N ALA A 69 1.70 9.79 6.23
CA ALA A 69 1.73 8.34 6.12
C ALA A 69 3.06 7.80 6.64
N PHE A 70 3.02 6.64 7.28
CA PHE A 70 4.19 5.96 7.81
C PHE A 70 4.21 4.54 7.28
N PHE A 71 5.35 4.10 6.75
CA PHE A 71 5.49 2.78 6.15
C PHE A 71 6.66 2.03 6.75
N ARG A 72 6.40 0.80 7.16
CA ARG A 72 7.43 -0.13 7.62
C ARG A 72 7.24 -1.47 6.91
N VAL A 73 8.31 -1.95 6.26
CA VAL A 73 8.28 -3.26 5.62
C VAL A 73 8.53 -4.31 6.69
N LEU A 74 7.58 -5.24 6.86
CA LEU A 74 7.71 -6.32 7.85
C LEU A 74 8.38 -7.57 7.28
N HIS A 75 8.30 -7.76 5.96
CA HIS A 75 8.83 -8.97 5.31
C HIS A 75 9.18 -8.69 3.84
N ARG A 76 10.25 -9.35 3.35
CA ARG A 76 10.83 -9.17 2.01
C ARG A 76 11.19 -7.72 1.71
N ASN A 77 10.61 -7.14 0.66
CA ASN A 77 10.90 -5.79 0.21
C ASN A 77 9.70 -5.23 -0.54
N LEU A 78 9.63 -3.91 -0.58
CA LEU A 78 8.73 -3.15 -1.43
C LEU A 78 9.52 -2.05 -2.12
N THR A 79 9.09 -1.67 -3.32
CA THR A 79 9.51 -0.41 -3.92
C THR A 79 8.53 0.65 -3.46
N ILE A 80 9.10 1.74 -2.97
CA ILE A 80 8.37 2.97 -2.68
C ILE A 80 8.89 4.02 -3.64
N GLU A 81 8.00 4.66 -4.39
CA GLU A 81 8.37 5.75 -5.27
C GLU A 81 7.89 7.07 -4.69
N PHE A 82 8.78 8.07 -4.62
CA PHE A 82 8.48 9.43 -4.19
C PHE A 82 8.82 10.41 -5.28
N ASN A 83 7.84 11.20 -5.71
CA ASN A 83 8.04 12.24 -6.73
C ASN A 83 8.82 11.73 -7.96
N GLY A 84 8.52 10.50 -8.41
CA GLY A 84 9.18 9.85 -9.56
C GLY A 84 10.46 9.08 -9.23
N ARG A 85 10.99 9.14 -8.01
CA ARG A 85 12.20 8.42 -7.59
C ARG A 85 11.85 7.15 -6.83
N ALA A 86 12.20 5.99 -7.40
CA ALA A 86 12.02 4.70 -6.77
C ALA A 86 13.14 4.40 -5.76
N ILE A 87 12.76 3.92 -4.58
CA ILE A 87 13.67 3.37 -3.57
C ILE A 87 13.21 1.98 -3.17
N HIS A 88 14.17 1.09 -2.91
CA HIS A 88 13.88 -0.25 -2.40
C HIS A 88 13.91 -0.20 -0.88
N TRP A 89 12.86 -0.71 -0.25
CA TRP A 89 12.71 -0.69 1.20
C TRP A 89 12.57 -2.11 1.73
N THR A 90 13.24 -2.41 2.83
CA THR A 90 13.36 -3.71 3.47
C THR A 90 13.09 -3.58 4.97
N PRO A 91 12.96 -4.69 5.73
CA PRO A 91 12.78 -4.62 7.18
C PRO A 91 13.91 -3.90 7.93
N SER A 92 15.14 -3.95 7.44
CA SER A 92 16.29 -3.29 8.09
C SER A 92 16.31 -1.77 7.90
N ASP A 93 15.59 -1.24 6.92
CA ASP A 93 15.53 0.21 6.68
C ASP A 93 14.60 0.94 7.66
N GLY A 94 13.86 0.17 8.48
CA GLY A 94 12.99 0.72 9.51
C GLY A 94 11.72 1.36 8.95
N GLU A 95 11.27 2.41 9.62
CA GLU A 95 10.06 3.14 9.26
C GLU A 95 10.38 4.39 8.45
N LEU A 96 9.57 4.63 7.43
CA LEU A 96 9.64 5.78 6.57
C LEU A 96 8.43 6.68 6.78
N ALA A 97 8.67 7.97 7.00
CA ALA A 97 7.64 9.00 7.08
C ALA A 97 7.42 9.68 5.74
N VAL A 98 6.15 9.91 5.40
CA VAL A 98 5.72 10.55 4.15
C VAL A 98 4.86 11.76 4.50
N PRO A 99 5.35 12.98 4.22
CA PRO A 99 4.61 14.19 4.54
C PRO A 99 3.40 14.38 3.61
N PRO A 100 2.42 15.20 4.03
CA PRO A 100 1.33 15.63 3.17
C PRO A 100 1.81 16.18 1.83
N TYR A 101 0.98 16.04 0.80
CA TYR A 101 1.26 16.44 -0.60
C TYR A 101 2.44 15.73 -1.28
N THR A 102 3.06 14.74 -0.63
CA THR A 102 4.08 13.93 -1.30
C THR A 102 3.43 12.93 -2.24
N HIS A 103 3.75 13.01 -3.53
CA HIS A 103 3.31 12.02 -4.51
C HIS A 103 4.06 10.71 -4.27
N HIS A 104 3.33 9.66 -3.91
CA HIS A 104 3.90 8.36 -3.60
C HIS A 104 3.07 7.17 -4.10
N VAL A 105 3.76 6.04 -4.25
CA VAL A 105 3.15 4.73 -4.51
C VAL A 105 4.02 3.63 -3.93
N ILE A 106 3.38 2.57 -3.43
CA ILE A 106 4.03 1.37 -2.90
C ILE A 106 3.60 0.17 -3.73
N TYR A 107 4.57 -0.64 -4.13
CA TYR A 107 4.33 -1.85 -4.91
C TYR A 107 5.45 -2.87 -4.68
N ARG A 108 5.22 -4.11 -5.14
CA ARG A 108 6.27 -5.14 -5.13
C ARG A 108 7.47 -4.66 -5.93
N THR A 109 8.66 -4.80 -5.37
CA THR A 109 9.91 -4.59 -6.11
C THR A 109 9.96 -5.50 -7.34
N PRO A 110 10.11 -4.95 -8.56
CA PRO A 110 10.26 -5.75 -9.77
C PRO A 110 11.44 -6.73 -9.63
N GLY A 111 11.26 -7.98 -10.06
CA GLY A 111 12.28 -9.02 -9.98
C GLY A 111 12.53 -9.62 -8.59
N SER A 112 11.91 -9.11 -7.51
CA SER A 112 12.04 -9.75 -6.19
C SER A 112 11.17 -11.00 -6.11
N ARG A 113 11.71 -12.10 -5.56
CA ARG A 113 10.96 -13.37 -5.37
C ARG A 113 9.98 -13.26 -4.20
#